data_AF-A0A1G1T923-F1
#
_entry.id   AF-A0A1G1T923-F1
#
_cell.length_a   1.000
_cell.length_b   1.000
_cell.length_c   1.000
_cell.angle_alpha   90.00
_cell.angle_beta   90.00
_cell.angle_gamma   90.00
#
_symmetry.space_group_name_H-M   'P 1'
#
loop_
_entity.id
_entity.type
_entity.pdbx_description
1 polymer ?
#
loop_
_entity_poly.entity_id
_entity_poly.type
_entity_poly.pdbx_seq_one_letter_code
_entity_poly.pdbx_strand_id
1 'polypeptide(L)'
;MLPLLCQRAALDPDRPYFLLIDEINRGNVPRIFGELLLLLEADKRGPAHALRLPYAPPDAPRFFVPDNLYVIGTLNLADRSLSPLDYALRRRFAFVELGPQFGAPLRRFLAARQVPAALVEQLCTRMAALNQAIADDPELGSDFVIGHSYFCQLPAQAKEAAQWLKLIVKQEIGPLLSDYWREQPATAAAQLRKLLA
;
A
#
# COMPACT_ATOMS: atom_id res chain seq x y z
N MET A 1 -8.26 -5.02 21.18
CA MET A 1 -8.87 -5.14 19.84
C MET A 1 -8.72 -6.55 19.28
N LEU A 2 -7.49 -7.04 19.05
CA LEU A 2 -7.26 -8.39 18.51
C LEU A 2 -7.88 -9.53 19.35
N PRO A 3 -7.78 -9.56 20.70
CA PRO A 3 -8.42 -10.62 21.46
C PRO A 3 -9.93 -10.70 21.31
N LEU A 4 -10.60 -9.54 21.23
CA LEU A 4 -12.04 -9.46 20.99
C LEU A 4 -12.42 -9.97 19.59
N LEU A 5 -11.59 -9.64 18.59
CA LEU A 5 -11.81 -10.12 17.22
C LEU A 5 -11.64 -11.65 17.14
N CYS A 6 -10.61 -12.20 17.79
CA CYS A 6 -10.43 -13.65 17.90
C CYS A 6 -11.59 -14.33 18.63
N GLN A 7 -12.10 -13.73 19.71
CA GLN A 7 -13.26 -14.28 20.41
C GLN A 7 -14.49 -14.34 19.50
N ARG A 8 -14.76 -13.29 18.72
CA ARG A 8 -15.85 -13.27 17.75
C ARG A 8 -15.66 -14.32 16.65
N ALA A 9 -14.46 -14.40 16.08
CA ALA A 9 -14.13 -15.38 15.06
C ALA A 9 -14.25 -16.82 15.56
N ALA A 10 -13.87 -17.10 16.81
CA ALA A 10 -14.02 -18.42 17.44
C ALA A 10 -15.49 -18.83 17.66
N LEU A 11 -16.39 -17.86 17.85
CA LEU A 11 -17.82 -18.10 18.04
C LEU A 11 -18.60 -18.27 16.72
N ASP A 12 -18.00 -17.88 15.59
CA ASP A 12 -18.60 -17.93 14.25
C ASP A 12 -17.60 -18.53 13.24
N PRO A 13 -17.26 -19.84 13.36
CA PRO A 13 -16.18 -20.47 12.61
C PRO A 13 -16.47 -20.57 11.10
N ASP A 14 -17.73 -20.56 10.70
CA ASP A 14 -18.15 -20.70 9.30
C ASP A 14 -17.95 -19.42 8.47
N ARG A 15 -17.62 -18.30 9.12
CA ARG A 15 -17.40 -17.01 8.45
C ARG A 15 -15.95 -16.56 8.56
N PRO A 16 -15.37 -16.04 7.47
CA PRO A 16 -14.04 -15.43 7.53
C PRO A 16 -14.10 -14.07 8.23
N TYR A 17 -13.15 -13.83 9.13
CA TYR A 17 -12.92 -12.57 9.80
C TYR A 17 -11.63 -11.93 9.28
N PHE A 18 -11.62 -10.62 9.09
CA PHE A 18 -10.47 -9.91 8.55
C PHE A 18 -9.99 -8.83 9.53
N LEU A 19 -8.70 -8.84 9.82
CA LEU A 19 -7.98 -7.75 10.46
C LEU A 19 -7.16 -7.01 9.40
N LEU A 20 -7.62 -5.80 9.05
CA LEU A 20 -6.91 -4.91 8.13
C LEU A 20 -6.00 -3.98 8.93
N ILE A 21 -4.72 -3.97 8.61
CA ILE A 21 -3.71 -3.12 9.26
C ILE A 21 -3.09 -2.24 8.19
N ASP A 22 -3.40 -0.96 8.22
CA ASP A 22 -2.82 0.00 7.29
C ASP A 22 -1.41 0.42 7.76
N GLU A 23 -0.48 0.53 6.81
CA GLU A 23 0.91 0.95 7.01
C GLU A 23 1.59 0.21 8.17
N ILE A 24 1.61 -1.13 8.09
CA ILE A 24 2.07 -2.00 9.17
C ILE A 24 3.51 -1.69 9.61
N ASN A 25 4.36 -1.14 8.72
CA ASN A 25 5.74 -0.74 9.02
C ASN A 25 5.90 0.58 9.79
N ARG A 26 4.82 1.32 10.06
CA ARG A 26 4.89 2.50 10.95
C ARG A 26 5.05 2.14 12.43
N GLY A 27 4.69 0.93 12.82
CA GLY A 27 4.82 0.44 14.19
C GLY A 27 6.03 -0.47 14.37
N ASN A 28 6.48 -0.63 15.62
CA ASN A 28 7.35 -1.75 15.97
C ASN A 28 6.49 -3.03 16.03
N VAL A 29 6.28 -3.64 14.86
CA VAL A 29 5.41 -4.81 14.68
C VAL A 29 5.77 -5.96 15.62
N PRO A 30 7.06 -6.33 15.81
CA PRO A 30 7.42 -7.37 16.77
C PRO A 30 6.98 -7.05 18.21
N ARG A 31 7.10 -5.80 18.64
CA ARG A 31 6.66 -5.36 19.97
C ARG A 31 5.13 -5.32 20.11
N ILE A 32 4.43 -4.95 19.04
CA ILE A 32 2.96 -4.85 19.03
C ILE A 32 2.34 -6.25 19.09
N PHE A 33 2.83 -7.19 18.28
CA PHE A 33 2.29 -8.54 18.25
C PHE A 33 2.87 -9.41 19.37
N GLY A 34 4.12 -9.21 19.77
CA GLY A 34 4.77 -10.00 20.82
C GLY A 34 4.62 -11.49 20.57
N GLU A 35 4.08 -12.20 21.55
CA GLU A 35 3.84 -13.64 21.49
C GLU A 35 2.73 -14.05 20.49
N LEU A 36 1.83 -13.11 20.14
CA LEU A 36 0.78 -13.35 19.15
C LEU A 36 1.37 -13.57 17.75
N LEU A 37 2.59 -13.10 17.52
CA LEU A 37 3.26 -13.25 16.24
C LEU A 37 3.44 -14.72 15.87
N LEU A 38 3.68 -15.60 16.86
CA LEU A 38 3.74 -17.04 16.64
C LEU A 38 2.40 -17.61 16.15
N LEU A 39 1.30 -17.13 16.73
CA LEU A 39 -0.06 -17.60 16.43
C LEU A 39 -0.60 -17.10 15.09
N LEU A 40 0.09 -16.16 14.43
CA LEU A 40 -0.28 -15.73 13.08
C LEU A 40 0.07 -16.78 12.02
N GLU A 41 1.05 -17.65 12.29
CA GLU A 41 1.44 -18.75 11.41
C GLU A 41 0.26 -19.71 11.20
N ALA A 42 0.01 -20.12 9.95
CA ALA A 42 -1.18 -20.89 9.59
C ALA A 42 -1.27 -22.25 10.30
N ASP A 43 -0.12 -22.86 10.62
CA ASP A 43 0.01 -24.16 11.30
C ASP A 43 0.02 -24.05 12.84
N LYS A 44 -0.14 -22.84 13.39
CA LYS A 44 -0.07 -22.57 14.85
C LYS A 44 -1.33 -21.90 15.39
N ARG A 45 -2.45 -22.17 14.75
CA ARG A 45 -3.76 -21.61 15.08
C ARG A 45 -4.64 -22.64 15.80
N GLY A 46 -5.69 -22.13 16.42
CA GLY A 46 -6.65 -22.95 17.15
C GLY A 46 -6.22 -23.33 18.59
N PRO A 47 -7.09 -24.03 19.33
CA PRO A 47 -6.92 -24.28 20.76
C PRO A 47 -5.65 -25.08 21.12
N ALA A 48 -5.17 -25.95 20.23
CA ALA A 48 -3.97 -26.76 20.45
C ALA A 48 -2.70 -25.92 20.64
N HIS A 49 -2.66 -24.72 20.05
CA HIS A 49 -1.53 -23.81 20.12
C HIS A 49 -1.77 -22.64 21.09
N ALA A 50 -2.85 -22.69 21.88
CA ALA A 50 -3.20 -21.61 22.80
C ALA A 50 -2.04 -21.30 23.76
N LEU A 51 -1.84 -20.03 24.09
CA LEU A 51 -0.79 -19.53 24.98
C LEU A 51 -1.33 -18.50 25.96
N ARG A 52 -0.62 -18.31 27.06
CA ARG A 52 -1.06 -17.38 28.11
C ARG A 52 -0.44 -16.02 27.83
N LEU A 53 -1.27 -15.00 27.70
CA LEU A 53 -0.78 -13.64 27.42
C LEU A 53 -0.03 -13.06 28.62
N PRO A 54 1.03 -12.25 28.42
CA PRO A 54 1.86 -11.73 29.51
C PRO A 54 1.11 -10.91 30.55
N TYR A 55 0.04 -10.21 30.14
CA TYR A 55 -0.77 -9.35 31.00
C TYR A 55 -2.11 -9.99 31.41
N ALA A 56 -2.29 -11.29 31.14
CA ALA A 56 -3.51 -11.99 31.51
C ALA A 56 -3.49 -12.37 33.00
N PRO A 57 -4.63 -12.21 33.72
CA PRO A 57 -4.79 -12.68 35.09
C PRO A 57 -4.42 -14.16 35.30
N PRO A 58 -4.07 -14.58 36.54
CA PRO A 58 -3.74 -15.96 36.89
C PRO A 58 -4.70 -17.04 36.41
N ASP A 59 -5.97 -16.70 36.40
CA ASP A 59 -7.15 -17.51 36.11
C ASP A 59 -7.71 -17.29 34.70
N ALA A 60 -7.13 -16.36 33.93
CA ALA A 60 -7.60 -16.08 32.58
C ALA A 60 -7.36 -17.26 31.62
N PRO A 61 -8.30 -17.52 30.70
CA PRO A 61 -8.16 -18.58 29.72
C PRO A 61 -6.97 -18.33 28.79
N ARG A 62 -6.39 -19.41 28.28
CA ARG A 62 -5.34 -19.33 27.26
C ARG A 62 -5.92 -18.73 25.98
N PHE A 63 -5.11 -17.92 25.31
CA PHE A 63 -5.45 -17.23 24.08
C PHE A 63 -4.95 -18.00 22.85
N PHE A 64 -5.77 -18.07 21.81
CA PHE A 64 -5.37 -18.58 20.50
C PHE A 64 -5.94 -17.72 19.37
N VAL A 65 -5.35 -17.83 18.18
CA VAL A 65 -5.87 -17.22 16.95
C VAL A 65 -6.73 -18.27 16.21
N PRO A 66 -8.01 -17.98 15.90
CA PRO A 66 -8.86 -18.88 15.12
C PRO A 66 -8.42 -19.03 13.67
N ASP A 67 -8.74 -20.16 13.04
CA ASP A 67 -8.36 -20.47 11.66
C ASP A 67 -9.04 -19.54 10.65
N ASN A 68 -10.26 -19.11 10.94
CA ASN A 68 -11.05 -18.20 10.11
C ASN A 68 -10.63 -16.71 10.23
N LEU A 69 -9.57 -16.37 10.96
CA LEU A 69 -9.04 -15.01 11.03
C LEU A 69 -7.95 -14.74 9.98
N TYR A 70 -8.17 -13.80 9.07
CA TYR A 70 -7.18 -13.35 8.09
C TYR A 70 -6.60 -12.01 8.51
N VAL A 71 -5.28 -11.87 8.45
CA VAL A 71 -4.59 -10.60 8.70
C VAL A 71 -4.04 -10.08 7.38
N ILE A 72 -4.47 -8.89 6.99
CA ILE A 72 -4.01 -8.21 5.76
C ILE A 72 -3.37 -6.90 6.19
N GLY A 73 -2.08 -6.78 5.92
CA GLY A 73 -1.32 -5.55 6.14
C GLY A 73 -1.07 -4.83 4.82
N THR A 74 -1.20 -3.51 4.79
CA THR A 74 -0.59 -2.69 3.73
C THR A 74 0.80 -2.26 4.18
N LEU A 75 1.71 -2.09 3.22
CA LEU A 75 3.09 -1.71 3.46
C LEU A 75 3.46 -0.60 2.48
N ASN A 76 3.95 0.53 2.99
CA ASN A 76 4.51 1.56 2.13
C ASN A 76 6.01 1.30 1.93
N LEU A 77 6.44 1.12 0.68
CA LEU A 77 7.83 0.84 0.32
C LEU A 77 8.66 2.12 0.12
N ALA A 78 8.03 3.24 -0.25
CA ALA A 78 8.73 4.48 -0.59
C ALA A 78 9.28 5.23 0.64
N ASP A 79 8.70 4.98 1.83
CA ASP A 79 9.07 5.69 3.05
C ASP A 79 10.26 5.00 3.75
N ARG A 80 11.46 5.54 3.49
CA ARG A 80 12.73 5.10 4.10
C ARG A 80 12.84 5.36 5.59
N SER A 81 11.95 6.16 6.18
CA SER A 81 11.95 6.41 7.63
C SER A 81 11.32 5.26 8.44
N LEU A 82 10.63 4.34 7.75
CA LEU A 82 9.93 3.23 8.38
C LEU A 82 10.89 2.10 8.72
N SER A 83 10.60 1.43 9.84
CA SER A 83 11.43 0.31 10.27
C SER A 83 11.25 -0.86 9.29
N PRO A 84 12.34 -1.42 8.74
CA PRO A 84 12.23 -2.59 7.88
C PRO A 84 11.58 -3.73 8.67
N LEU A 85 10.66 -4.46 8.04
CA LEU A 85 10.11 -5.67 8.65
C LEU A 85 11.23 -6.68 8.85
N ASP A 86 11.35 -7.17 10.09
CA ASP A 86 12.33 -8.19 10.42
C ASP A 86 12.04 -9.52 9.68
N TYR A 87 13.06 -10.36 9.60
CA TYR A 87 12.95 -11.67 8.93
C TYR A 87 11.88 -12.57 9.58
N ALA A 88 11.70 -12.46 10.89
CA ALA A 88 10.74 -13.24 11.64
C ALA A 88 9.29 -12.90 11.27
N LEU A 89 8.98 -11.65 10.97
CA LEU A 89 7.70 -11.21 10.44
C LEU A 89 7.54 -11.63 8.99
N ARG A 90 8.58 -11.44 8.18
CA ARG A 90 8.52 -11.76 6.75
C ARG A 90 8.10 -13.20 6.48
N ARG A 91 8.57 -14.18 7.26
CA ARG A 91 8.17 -15.59 7.09
C ARG A 91 6.71 -15.91 7.45
N ARG A 92 5.96 -14.97 8.04
CA ARG A 92 4.58 -15.15 8.55
C ARG A 92 3.53 -14.47 7.67
N PHE A 93 3.98 -13.67 6.72
CA PHE A 93 3.14 -12.97 5.76
C PHE A 93 3.47 -13.44 4.36
N ALA A 94 2.44 -13.63 3.54
CA ALA A 94 2.60 -13.67 2.10
C ALA A 94 2.73 -12.23 1.60
N PHE A 95 3.80 -11.92 0.86
CA PHE A 95 4.02 -10.61 0.27
C PHE A 95 3.45 -10.60 -1.15
N VAL A 96 2.49 -9.70 -1.38
CA VAL A 96 1.91 -9.45 -2.69
C VAL A 96 2.29 -8.03 -3.08
N GLU A 97 3.17 -7.91 -4.06
CA GLU A 97 3.58 -6.61 -4.57
C GLU A 97 2.51 -6.03 -5.50
N LEU A 98 2.19 -4.75 -5.31
CA LEU A 98 1.19 -4.03 -6.10
C LEU A 98 1.86 -2.88 -6.84
N GLY A 99 2.01 -3.04 -8.15
CA GLY A 99 2.56 -2.00 -9.03
C GLY A 99 1.51 -1.00 -9.52
N PRO A 100 1.93 0.21 -9.93
CA PRO A 100 1.04 1.22 -10.49
C PRO A 100 0.41 0.75 -11.81
N GLN A 101 -0.91 0.95 -11.94
CA GLN A 101 -1.71 0.44 -13.04
C GLN A 101 -1.97 1.49 -14.13
N PHE A 102 -0.94 1.91 -14.86
CA PHE A 102 -1.11 2.81 -16.04
C PHE A 102 -1.51 2.07 -17.34
N GLY A 103 -1.86 0.79 -17.23
CA GLY A 103 -2.32 -0.06 -18.33
C GLY A 103 -3.84 -0.04 -18.53
N ALA A 104 -4.38 -1.17 -19.00
CA ALA A 104 -5.81 -1.34 -19.29
C ALA A 104 -6.76 -0.97 -18.13
N PRO A 105 -6.48 -1.28 -16.85
CA PRO A 105 -7.40 -0.97 -15.75
C PRO A 105 -7.71 0.52 -15.62
N LEU A 106 -6.67 1.38 -15.56
CA LEU A 106 -6.86 2.83 -15.46
C LEU A 106 -7.48 3.41 -16.73
N ARG A 107 -7.07 2.93 -17.91
CA ARG A 107 -7.65 3.38 -19.18
C ARG A 107 -9.15 3.17 -19.23
N ARG A 108 -9.60 1.96 -18.84
CA ARG A 108 -11.03 1.63 -18.74
C ARG A 108 -11.75 2.49 -17.68
N PHE A 109 -11.12 2.69 -16.53
CA PHE A 109 -11.66 3.52 -15.45
C PHE A 109 -11.91 4.95 -15.91
N LEU A 110 -10.92 5.59 -16.56
CA LEU A 110 -11.01 6.97 -17.05
C LEU A 110 -11.98 7.10 -18.23
N ALA A 111 -11.97 6.14 -19.16
CA ALA A 111 -12.91 6.11 -20.29
C ALA A 111 -14.37 6.02 -19.82
N ALA A 112 -14.66 5.21 -18.79
CA ALA A 112 -15.99 5.10 -18.20
C ALA A 112 -16.50 6.43 -17.59
N ARG A 113 -15.62 7.38 -17.27
CA ARG A 113 -15.96 8.74 -16.83
C ARG A 113 -15.82 9.80 -17.91
N GLN A 114 -15.83 9.39 -19.18
CA GLN A 114 -15.83 10.30 -20.33
C GLN A 114 -14.58 11.20 -20.40
N VAL A 115 -13.45 10.78 -19.80
CA VAL A 115 -12.17 11.45 -20.03
C VAL A 115 -11.76 11.19 -21.49
N PRO A 116 -11.36 12.22 -22.26
CA PRO A 116 -10.99 12.05 -23.67
C PRO A 116 -9.89 11.00 -23.87
N ALA A 117 -10.11 10.04 -24.78
CA ALA A 117 -9.20 8.91 -24.99
C ALA A 117 -7.76 9.36 -25.32
N ALA A 118 -7.59 10.37 -26.17
CA ALA A 118 -6.27 10.92 -26.50
C ALA A 118 -5.51 11.43 -25.26
N LEU A 119 -6.23 12.03 -24.31
CA LEU A 119 -5.66 12.54 -23.07
C LEU A 119 -5.25 11.40 -22.13
N VAL A 120 -6.07 10.35 -22.05
CA VAL A 120 -5.76 9.13 -21.28
C VAL A 120 -4.52 8.42 -21.83
N GLU A 121 -4.40 8.31 -23.15
CA GLU A 121 -3.24 7.71 -23.82
C GLU A 121 -1.95 8.48 -23.53
N GLN A 122 -2.00 9.82 -23.66
CA GLN A 122 -0.87 10.69 -23.32
C GLN A 122 -0.47 10.55 -21.86
N LEU A 123 -1.43 10.59 -20.93
CA LEU A 123 -1.20 10.42 -19.51
C LEU A 123 -0.49 9.09 -19.22
N CYS A 124 -1.07 7.98 -19.67
CA CYS A 124 -0.55 6.64 -19.37
C CYS A 124 0.86 6.46 -19.94
N THR A 125 1.11 6.95 -21.16
CA THR A 125 2.42 6.86 -21.81
C THR A 125 3.48 7.66 -21.06
N ARG A 126 3.14 8.89 -20.66
CA ARG A 126 4.08 9.78 -19.95
C ARG A 126 4.37 9.31 -18.53
N MET A 127 3.35 8.84 -17.81
CA MET A 127 3.54 8.27 -16.47
C MET A 127 4.33 6.96 -16.51
N ALA A 128 4.14 6.11 -17.52
CA ALA A 128 4.97 4.93 -17.70
C ALA A 128 6.43 5.28 -17.96
N ALA A 129 6.70 6.27 -18.83
CA ALA A 129 8.07 6.74 -19.08
C ALA A 129 8.72 7.39 -17.85
N LEU A 130 7.95 8.14 -17.06
CA LEU A 130 8.41 8.71 -15.80
C LEU A 130 8.74 7.61 -14.78
N ASN A 131 7.85 6.64 -14.58
CA ASN A 131 8.08 5.55 -13.64
C ASN A 131 9.27 4.68 -14.06
N GLN A 132 9.51 4.51 -15.36
CA GLN A 132 10.73 3.86 -15.83
C GLN A 132 11.97 4.66 -15.45
N ALA A 133 11.96 5.99 -15.67
CA ALA A 133 13.08 6.84 -15.28
C ALA A 133 13.33 6.87 -13.75
N ILE A 134 12.28 6.76 -12.93
CA ILE A 134 12.39 6.64 -11.46
C ILE A 134 12.97 5.28 -11.08
N ALA A 135 12.48 4.19 -11.70
CA ALA A 135 12.92 2.83 -11.41
C ALA A 135 14.40 2.61 -11.79
N ASP A 136 14.85 3.23 -12.88
CA ASP A 136 16.25 3.16 -13.35
C ASP A 136 17.19 4.10 -12.58
N ASP A 137 16.65 4.99 -11.75
CA ASP A 137 17.45 5.93 -10.95
C ASP A 137 18.11 5.19 -9.77
N PRO A 138 19.45 5.28 -9.61
CA PRO A 138 20.17 4.54 -8.57
C PRO A 138 19.87 5.03 -7.15
N GLU A 139 19.39 6.26 -6.97
CA GLU A 139 19.06 6.82 -5.66
C GLU A 139 17.62 6.53 -5.26
N LEU A 140 16.71 6.30 -6.21
CA LEU A 140 15.29 6.04 -5.97
C LEU A 140 14.96 4.54 -6.05
N GLY A 141 15.05 3.95 -7.25
CA GLY A 141 14.68 2.57 -7.53
C GLY A 141 13.16 2.32 -7.69
N SER A 142 12.79 1.05 -7.86
CA SER A 142 11.41 0.63 -8.14
C SER A 142 10.40 0.96 -7.04
N ASP A 143 10.85 1.10 -5.79
CA ASP A 143 9.98 1.38 -4.65
C ASP A 143 9.39 2.80 -4.66
N PHE A 144 9.96 3.70 -5.49
CA PHE A 144 9.57 5.11 -5.59
C PHE A 144 8.68 5.41 -6.80
N VAL A 145 8.31 4.40 -7.60
CA VAL A 145 7.44 4.63 -8.75
C VAL A 145 6.10 5.23 -8.32
N ILE A 146 5.60 6.17 -9.10
CA ILE A 146 4.43 6.96 -8.74
C ILE A 146 3.16 6.16 -9.01
N GLY A 147 2.27 6.15 -8.01
CA GLY A 147 0.96 5.51 -8.08
C GLY A 147 -0.03 6.19 -9.02
N HIS A 148 -1.11 5.49 -9.37
CA HIS A 148 -2.20 6.02 -10.20
C HIS A 148 -3.36 6.62 -9.38
N SER A 149 -3.23 6.67 -8.05
CA SER A 149 -4.25 7.19 -7.12
C SER A 149 -4.60 8.66 -7.38
N TYR A 150 -3.61 9.49 -7.74
CA TYR A 150 -3.79 10.89 -8.14
C TYR A 150 -4.87 11.07 -9.22
N PHE A 151 -4.98 10.10 -10.14
CA PHE A 151 -5.89 10.15 -11.28
C PHE A 151 -7.24 9.48 -11.00
N CYS A 152 -7.46 9.00 -9.79
CA CYS A 152 -8.71 8.33 -9.41
C CYS A 152 -9.79 9.30 -8.92
N GLN A 153 -9.42 10.54 -8.57
CA GLN A 153 -10.36 11.61 -8.21
C GLN A 153 -10.62 12.51 -9.41
N LEU A 154 -11.77 12.31 -10.07
CA LEU A 154 -12.07 12.94 -11.36
C LEU A 154 -12.73 14.32 -11.23
N PRO A 155 -12.61 15.15 -12.27
CA PRO A 155 -13.34 16.42 -12.33
C PRO A 155 -14.85 16.17 -12.46
N ALA A 156 -15.65 17.15 -12.03
CA ALA A 156 -17.10 17.08 -12.11
C ALA A 156 -17.60 17.05 -13.58
N GLN A 157 -16.83 17.63 -14.52
CA GLN A 157 -17.21 17.73 -15.92
C GLN A 157 -16.07 17.26 -16.83
N ALA A 158 -16.39 16.49 -17.87
CA ALA A 158 -15.40 15.96 -18.82
C ALA A 158 -14.57 17.06 -19.51
N LYS A 159 -15.15 18.24 -19.75
CA LYS A 159 -14.48 19.39 -20.36
C LYS A 159 -13.31 19.93 -19.52
N GLU A 160 -13.31 19.66 -18.21
CA GLU A 160 -12.28 20.11 -17.28
C GLU A 160 -11.10 19.13 -17.22
N ALA A 161 -11.18 17.96 -17.85
CA ALA A 161 -10.18 16.90 -17.75
C ALA A 161 -8.75 17.36 -18.08
N ALA A 162 -8.57 18.18 -19.13
CA ALA A 162 -7.25 18.70 -19.49
C ALA A 162 -6.67 19.63 -18.43
N GLN A 163 -7.50 20.51 -17.85
CA GLN A 163 -7.08 21.41 -16.78
C GLN A 163 -6.81 20.63 -15.48
N TRP A 164 -7.67 19.67 -15.14
CA TRP A 164 -7.53 18.78 -14.00
C TRP A 164 -6.20 18.01 -14.02
N LEU A 165 -5.87 17.35 -15.14
CA LEU A 165 -4.57 16.66 -15.26
C LEU A 165 -3.40 17.60 -15.13
N LYS A 166 -3.48 18.79 -15.75
CA LYS A 166 -2.43 19.79 -15.64
C LYS A 166 -2.24 20.27 -14.19
N LEU A 167 -3.31 20.36 -13.41
CA LEU A 167 -3.25 20.71 -12.00
C LEU A 167 -2.60 19.60 -11.18
N ILE A 168 -3.04 18.35 -11.32
CA ILE A 168 -2.40 17.19 -10.65
C ILE A 168 -0.89 17.17 -10.92
N VAL A 169 -0.52 17.25 -12.21
CA VAL A 169 0.89 17.20 -12.61
C VAL A 169 1.70 18.35 -12.00
N LYS A 170 1.14 19.56 -11.95
CA LYS A 170 1.85 20.74 -11.43
C LYS A 170 1.89 20.84 -9.91
N GLN A 171 0.81 20.47 -9.24
CA GLN A 171 0.60 20.77 -7.82
C GLN A 171 0.88 19.58 -6.92
N GLU A 172 0.81 18.35 -7.45
CA GLU A 172 1.03 17.14 -6.66
C GLU A 172 2.29 16.41 -7.14
N ILE A 173 2.34 16.07 -8.43
CA ILE A 173 3.49 15.34 -8.98
C ILE A 173 4.72 16.25 -9.06
N GLY A 174 4.58 17.50 -9.48
CA GLY A 174 5.70 18.45 -9.59
C GLY A 174 6.50 18.64 -8.29
N PRO A 175 5.86 18.93 -7.15
CA PRO A 175 6.52 18.96 -5.85
C PRO A 175 7.16 17.63 -5.48
N LEU A 176 6.48 16.50 -5.71
CA LEU A 176 7.03 15.17 -5.45
C LEU A 176 8.33 14.92 -6.25
N LEU A 177 8.38 15.29 -7.53
CA LEU A 177 9.60 15.15 -8.33
C LEU A 177 10.73 16.06 -7.83
N SER A 178 10.38 17.24 -7.29
CA SER A 178 11.35 18.12 -6.65
C SER A 178 11.94 17.50 -5.38
N ASP A 179 11.15 16.72 -4.65
CA ASP A 179 11.63 15.97 -3.48
C ASP A 179 12.47 14.75 -3.87
N TYR A 180 12.06 14.01 -4.90
CA TYR A 180 12.80 12.84 -5.40
C TYR A 180 14.18 13.22 -5.93
N TRP A 181 14.26 14.30 -6.72
CA TRP A 181 15.51 14.79 -7.29
C TRP A 181 15.93 16.12 -6.66
N ARG A 182 15.93 16.19 -5.32
CA ARG A 182 16.27 17.40 -4.57
C ARG A 182 17.66 17.95 -4.92
N GLU A 183 18.63 17.05 -5.07
CA GLU A 183 20.01 17.38 -5.46
C GLU A 183 20.18 17.51 -6.99
N GLN A 184 19.16 17.16 -7.78
CA GLN A 184 19.17 17.18 -9.25
C GLN A 184 17.96 17.97 -9.82
N PRO A 185 17.81 19.27 -9.51
CA PRO A 185 16.63 20.05 -9.89
C PRO A 185 16.42 20.16 -11.40
N ALA A 186 17.49 20.07 -12.19
CA ALA A 186 17.40 20.02 -13.65
C ALA A 186 16.67 18.75 -14.15
N THR A 187 16.92 17.60 -13.52
CA THR A 187 16.26 16.33 -13.80
C THR A 187 14.77 16.41 -13.46
N ALA A 188 14.42 16.90 -12.26
CA ALA A 188 13.03 17.13 -11.86
C ALA A 188 12.28 18.01 -12.86
N ALA A 189 12.87 19.17 -13.21
CA ALA A 189 12.27 20.10 -14.16
C ALA A 189 12.12 19.50 -15.56
N ALA A 190 13.09 18.71 -16.02
CA ALA A 190 13.03 18.03 -17.31
C ALA A 190 11.89 16.99 -17.35
N GLN A 191 11.76 16.17 -16.30
CA GLN A 191 10.68 15.18 -16.21
C GLN A 191 9.30 15.84 -16.11
N LEU A 192 9.17 16.90 -15.31
CA LEU A 192 7.93 17.67 -15.23
C LEU A 192 7.53 18.30 -16.58
N ARG A 193 8.50 18.82 -17.35
CA ARG A 193 8.24 19.32 -18.71
C ARG A 193 7.74 18.23 -19.65
N LYS A 194 8.31 17.02 -19.59
CA LYS A 194 7.83 15.87 -20.39
C LYS A 194 6.40 15.49 -20.04
N LEU A 195 6.00 15.57 -18.77
CA LEU A 195 4.62 15.32 -18.36
C LEU A 195 3.63 16.36 -18.91
N LEU A 196 4.06 17.63 -19.00
CA LEU A 196 3.23 18.77 -19.40
C LEU A 196 3.24 19.11 -20.90
N ALA A 197 4.08 18.43 -21.69
CA ALA A 197 4.21 18.63 -23.14
C ALA A 197 2.93 18.26 -23.91
#